data_AF-A0A7V9F676-F1
#
_entry.id   AF-A0A7V9F676-F1
#
_cell.length_a   1.000
_cell.length_b   1.000
_cell.length_c   1.000
_cell.angle_alpha   90.00
_cell.angle_beta   90.00
_cell.angle_gamma   90.00
#
_symmetry.space_group_name_H-M   'P 1'
#
loop_
_entity.id
_entity.type
_entity.pdbx_description
1 polymer ?
#
loop_
_entity_poly.entity_id
_entity_poly.type
_entity_poly.pdbx_seq_one_letter_code
_entity_poly.pdbx_strand_id
1 'polypeptide(L)' 'GTELRLHLANLPAAEGFAAYTVDAAGVRTLASTWGPTPAGPVEVPGATSLPPQAMSGLVIETTDGDELLFLGP' A
#
# COMPACT_ATOMS: atom_id res chain seq x y z
N GLY A 1 4.41 -11.04 -12.21
CA GLY A 1 3.91 -10.10 -11.20
C GLY A 1 3.13 -10.89 -10.17
N THR A 2 3.30 -10.54 -8.91
CA THR A 2 2.53 -11.05 -7.78
C THR A 2 1.35 -10.11 -7.56
N GLU A 3 0.14 -10.65 -7.45
CA GLU A 3 -1.05 -9.87 -7.10
C GLU A 3 -1.08 -9.58 -5.59
N LEU A 4 -1.46 -8.36 -5.23
CA LEU A 4 -1.72 -7.93 -3.87
C LEU A 4 -3.18 -7.54 -3.76
N ARG A 5 -3.86 -8.00 -2.71
CA ARG A 5 -5.21 -7.54 -2.36
C ARG A 5 -5.16 -6.96 -0.97
N LEU A 6 -5.39 -5.65 -0.90
CA LEU A 6 -5.39 -4.89 0.36
C LEU A 6 -6.83 -4.69 0.81
N HIS A 7 -7.11 -5.02 2.07
CA HIS A 7 -8.36 -4.71 2.71
C HIS A 7 -8.08 -3.66 3.79
N LEU A 8 -8.48 -2.42 3.51
CA LEU A 8 -8.15 -1.26 4.34
C LEU A 8 -9.43 -0.69 4.92
N ALA A 9 -9.38 -0.25 6.17
CA ALA A 9 -10.51 0.40 6.84
C ALA A 9 -10.00 1.55 7.70
N ASN A 10 -10.89 2.49 8.03
CA ASN A 10 -10.59 3.64 8.87
C ASN A 10 -9.45 4.53 8.34
N LEU A 11 -9.33 4.65 7.01
CA LEU A 11 -8.40 5.60 6.40
C LEU A 11 -8.82 7.05 6.71
N PRO A 12 -7.86 7.97 6.90
CA PRO A 12 -8.16 9.38 7.07
C PRO A 12 -8.77 9.99 5.80
N ALA A 13 -9.38 11.17 5.91
CA ALA A 13 -9.82 11.90 4.73
C ALA A 13 -8.59 12.43 3.97
N ALA A 14 -8.36 11.91 2.76
CA ALA A 14 -7.31 12.34 1.85
C ALA A 14 -7.81 12.31 0.40
N GLU A 15 -7.18 13.09 -0.47
CA GLU A 15 -7.50 13.11 -1.91
C GLU A 15 -7.11 11.82 -2.63
N GLY A 16 -6.16 11.07 -2.07
CA GLY A 16 -5.71 9.82 -2.61
C GLY A 16 -4.68 9.14 -1.72
N PHE A 17 -4.35 7.91 -2.10
CA PHE A 17 -3.44 7.04 -1.38
C PHE A 17 -2.58 6.25 -2.36
N ALA A 18 -1.43 5.81 -1.86
CA ALA A 18 -0.51 4.93 -2.56
C ALA A 18 -0.06 3.80 -1.63
N ALA A 19 0.05 2.60 -2.19
CA ALA A 19 0.62 1.44 -1.52
C ALA A 19 1.94 1.07 -2.19
N TYR A 20 2.97 0.83 -1.38
CA TYR A 20 4.30 0.43 -1.83
C TYR A 20 4.69 -0.89 -1.19
N THR A 21 5.24 -1.80 -1.97
CA THR A 21 5.97 -2.95 -1.43
C THR A 21 7.39 -2.55 -1.10
N VAL A 22 7.93 -3.09 -0.01
CA VAL A 22 9.29 -2.88 0.44
C VAL A 22 10.07 -4.19 0.32
N ASP A 23 11.25 -4.16 -0.28
CA ASP A 23 12.16 -5.32 -0.33
C ASP A 23 13.08 -5.41 0.89
N ALA A 24 13.91 -6.45 0.95
CA ALA A 24 14.85 -6.66 2.05
C ALA A 24 15.95 -5.58 2.16
N ALA A 25 16.16 -4.77 1.11
CA ALA A 25 17.08 -3.64 1.12
C ALA A 25 16.38 -2.32 1.52
N GLY A 26 15.07 -2.36 1.79
CA GLY A 26 14.27 -1.18 2.13
C GLY A 26 13.79 -0.39 0.91
N VAL A 27 13.96 -0.90 -0.31
CA VAL A 27 13.55 -0.21 -1.53
C VAL A 27 12.03 -0.28 -1.67
N ARG A 28 11.40 0.90 -1.76
CA ARG A 28 9.96 1.05 -1.99
C ARG A 28 9.67 0.96 -3.49
N THR A 29 8.71 0.12 -3.86
CA THR A 29 8.18 0.01 -5.22
C THR A 29 6.67 0.19 -5.20
N LEU A 30 6.16 1.10 -6.03
CA LEU A 30 4.72 1.38 -6.11
C LEU A 30 3.95 0.13 -6.54
N ALA A 31 2.95 -0.24 -5.76
CA ALA A 31 2.11 -1.41 -5.98
C ALA A 31 0.67 -1.05 -6.39
N SER A 32 0.13 0.06 -5.87
CA SER A 32 -1.20 0.55 -6.24
C SER A 32 -1.40 2.02 -5.84
N THR A 33 -2.36 2.69 -6.50
CA THR A 33 -2.86 4.02 -6.14
C THR A 33 -4.37 4.04 -6.23
N TRP A 34 -5.05 4.70 -5.29
CA TRP A 34 -6.50 4.86 -5.33
C TRP A 34 -6.93 6.24 -4.81
N GLY A 35 -8.16 6.62 -5.17
CA GLY A 35 -8.73 7.91 -4.79
C GLY A 35 -9.29 7.94 -3.37
N PRO A 36 -10.09 8.98 -3.03
CA PRO A 36 -10.68 9.13 -1.72
C PRO A 36 -11.54 7.93 -1.36
N THR A 37 -11.49 7.52 -0.10
CA THR A 37 -12.29 6.40 0.43
C THR A 37 -13.32 6.94 1.42
N PRO A 38 -14.55 7.26 0.95
CA PRO A 38 -15.61 7.75 1.83
C PRO A 38 -15.99 6.64 2.82
N ALA A 39 -15.76 6.91 4.11
CA ALA A 39 -16.07 6.11 5.30
C ALA A 39 -16.49 4.64 5.04
N GLY A 40 -15.55 3.71 5.21
CA GLY A 40 -15.81 2.28 5.15
C GLY A 40 -14.56 1.47 4.79
N PRO A 41 -14.65 0.14 4.80
CA PRO A 41 -13.61 -0.71 4.25
C PRO A 41 -13.53 -0.54 2.72
N VAL A 42 -12.31 -0.59 2.19
CA VAL A 42 -12.02 -0.63 0.75
C VAL A 42 -11.18 -1.87 0.44
N GLU A 43 -11.48 -2.49 -0.70
CA GLU A 43 -10.61 -3.48 -1.32
C GLU A 43 -9.82 -2.82 -2.45
N VAL A 44 -8.49 -2.86 -2.35
CA VAL A 44 -7.59 -2.26 -3.34
C VAL A 44 -6.75 -3.37 -3.98
N PRO A 45 -6.91 -3.61 -5.28
CA PRO A 45 -5.99 -4.46 -6.02
C PRO A 45 -4.65 -3.73 -6.22
N GLY A 46 -3.56 -4.46 -6.10
CA GLY A 46 -2.21 -4.00 -6.40
C GLY A 46 -1.41 -5.09 -7.10
N ALA A 47 -0.28 -4.70 -7.66
CA ALA A 47 0.64 -5.63 -8.29
C ALA A 47 2.08 -5.27 -7.91
N THR A 48 2.90 -6.29 -7.68
CA THR A 48 4.34 -6.11 -7.45
C THR A 48 5.14 -7.08 -8.31
N SER A 49 6.36 -6.69 -8.63
CA SER A 49 7.34 -7.61 -9.25
C SER A 49 8.06 -8.47 -8.20
N LEU A 50 7.91 -8.15 -6.91
CA LEU A 50 8.51 -8.92 -5.84
C LEU A 50 7.78 -10.27 -5.67
N PRO A 51 8.50 -11.41 -5.62
CA PRO A 51 7.91 -12.63 -5.14
C PRO A 51 7.57 -12.48 -3.64
N PRO A 52 6.57 -13.20 -3.11
CA PRO A 52 6.14 -13.06 -1.71
C PRO A 52 7.26 -13.18 -0.68
N GLN A 53 8.27 -14.02 -0.98
CA GLN A 53 9.42 -14.29 -0.12
C GLN A 53 10.43 -13.13 -0.05
N ALA A 54 10.41 -12.24 -1.05
CA ALA A 54 11.30 -11.08 -1.15
C ALA A 54 10.65 -9.79 -0.64
N MET A 55 9.35 -9.83 -0.33
CA MET A 55 8.65 -8.70 0.26
C MET A 55 8.94 -8.67 1.76
N SER A 56 9.58 -7.60 2.22
CA SER A 56 9.87 -7.35 3.63
C SER A 56 8.89 -6.37 4.26
N GLY A 57 8.04 -5.72 3.48
CA GLY A 57 6.93 -4.98 4.04
C GLY A 57 6.01 -4.32 3.03
N LEU A 58 5.02 -3.62 3.56
CA LEU A 58 4.07 -2.80 2.84
C LEU A 58 3.99 -1.43 3.53
N VAL A 59 4.11 -0.36 2.75
CA VAL A 59 3.86 1.01 3.18
C VAL A 59 2.57 1.50 2.54
N ILE A 60 1.74 2.19 3.30
CA ILE A 60 0.61 2.96 2.78
C ILE A 60 0.82 4.41 3.18
N GLU A 61 0.76 5.29 2.20
CA GLU A 61 0.85 6.74 2.38
C GLU A 61 -0.29 7.43 1.64
N THR A 62 -0.63 8.61 2.10
CA THR A 62 -1.48 9.54 1.35
C THR A 62 -0.70 10.16 0.19
N THR A 63 -1.37 10.64 -0.84
CA THR A 63 -0.72 11.24 -2.01
C THR A 63 0.01 12.56 -1.72
N ASP A 64 -0.26 13.20 -0.58
CA ASP A 64 0.49 14.35 -0.05
C ASP A 64 1.74 13.95 0.76
N GLY A 65 1.97 12.64 0.95
CA GLY A 65 3.22 12.08 1.50
C GLY A 65 3.17 11.68 2.97
N ASP A 66 2.00 11.72 3.62
CA ASP A 66 1.87 11.24 5.00
C ASP A 66 1.82 9.71 5.04
N GLU A 67 2.80 9.11 5.72
CA GLU A 67 2.83 7.67 5.96
C GLU A 67 1.75 7.29 6.99
N LEU A 68 0.82 6.42 6.58
CA LEU A 68 -0.31 5.98 7.41
C LEU A 68 -0.02 4.66 8.11
N LEU A 69 0.65 3.75 7.42
CA LEU A 69 0.87 2.41 7.89
C LEU A 69 2.15 1.84 7.29
N PHE A 70 2.95 1.23 8.15
CA PHE A 70 4.01 0.32 7.76
C PHE A 70 3.73 -1.07 8.34
N LEU A 71 3.65 -2.07 7.47
CA LEU A 71 3.56 -3.48 7.83
C LEU A 71 4.87 -4.16 7.43
N GLY A 72 5.74 -4.38 8.39
CA GLY A 72 6.97 -5.17 8.24
C GLY A 72 7.06 -6.24 9.34
N PRO A 73 8.02 -7.18 9.24
CA PRO A 73 8.35 -8.10 10.33
C PRO A 73 8.81 -7.36 11.60
#